data_AF-A0A963N9W0-F1
#
_entry.id   AF-A0A963N9W0-F1
#
_cell.length_a   1.000
_cell.length_b   1.000
_cell.length_c   1.000
_cell.angle_alpha   90.00
_cell.angle_beta   90.00
_cell.angle_gamma   90.00
#
_symmetry.space_group_name_H-M   'P 1'
#
loop_
_entity.id
_entity.type
_entity.pdbx_description
1 polymer ?
#
loop_
_entity_poly.entity_id
_entity_poly.type
_entity_poly.pdbx_seq_one_letter_code
_entity_poly.pdbx_strand_id
1 'polypeptide(L)' 'LLVHGENDALNPLPAARWLSGHLPDSHLEVFAGVGHVPFLANPDRFVRLLDDFCHASPAPA' A
#
# COMPACT_ATOMS: atom_id res chain seq x y z
N LEU A 1 -3.05 -4.75 -4.07
CA LEU A 1 -2.54 -3.98 -2.91
C LEU A 1 -1.43 -3.03 -3.36
N LEU A 2 -1.53 -1.75 -3.03
CA LEU A 2 -0.48 -0.74 -3.14
C LEU A 2 -0.08 -0.34 -1.73
N VAL A 3 1.22 -0.34 -1.40
CA VAL A 3 1.71 0.07 -0.07
C VAL A 3 2.65 1.26 -0.25
N HIS A 4 2.39 2.35 0.46
CA HIS A 4 3.08 3.61 0.22
C HIS A 4 3.40 4.36 1.53
N GLY A 5 4.55 5.05 1.58
CA GLY A 5 4.88 5.95 2.67
C GLY A 5 4.28 7.34 2.47
N GLU A 6 3.67 7.94 3.50
CA GLU A 6 3.10 9.28 3.42
C GLU A 6 4.14 10.35 3.02
N ASN A 7 5.37 10.21 3.53
CA ASN A 7 6.48 11.14 3.37
C ASN A 7 7.52 10.63 2.38
N ASP A 8 7.13 9.77 1.43
CA ASP A 8 8.03 9.27 0.40
C ASP A 8 8.52 10.40 -0.52
N ALA A 9 9.81 10.72 -0.41
CA ALA A 9 10.48 11.76 -1.20
C ALA A 9 10.91 11.29 -2.60
N LEU A 10 10.97 9.97 -2.85
CA LEU A 10 11.37 9.39 -4.13
C LEU A 10 10.16 9.16 -5.03
N ASN A 11 9.05 8.71 -4.44
CA ASN A 11 7.78 8.50 -5.12
C ASN A 11 6.67 9.20 -4.34
N PRO A 12 6.27 10.44 -4.70
CA PRO A 12 5.31 11.22 -3.92
C PRO A 12 3.94 10.53 -3.81
N LEU A 13 3.30 10.64 -2.63
CA LEU A 13 1.96 10.07 -2.36
C LEU A 13 0.89 10.35 -3.44
N PRO A 14 0.85 11.52 -4.11
CA PRO A 14 -0.08 11.74 -5.23
C PRO A 14 0.04 10.72 -6.37
N ALA A 15 1.24 10.20 -6.66
CA ALA A 15 1.43 9.19 -7.71
C ALA A 15 0.78 7.85 -7.32
N ALA A 16 0.94 7.42 -6.07
CA ALA A 16 0.26 6.22 -5.55
C ALA A 16 -1.26 6.38 -5.53
N ARG A 17 -1.78 7.56 -5.17
CA ARG A 17 -3.22 7.86 -5.24
C ARG A 17 -3.74 7.84 -6.66
N TRP A 18 -3.01 8.43 -7.60
CA TRP A 18 -3.36 8.38 -9.03
C TRP A 18 -3.42 6.93 -9.51
N LEU A 19 -2.39 6.12 -9.22
CA LEU A 19 -2.36 4.72 -9.61
C LEU A 19 -3.52 3.92 -9.02
N SER A 20 -3.86 4.14 -7.75
CA SER A 20 -5.01 3.49 -7.10
C SER A 20 -6.34 3.80 -7.79
N GLY A 21 -6.50 5.00 -8.37
CA GLY A 21 -7.70 5.36 -9.12
C GLY A 21 -7.77 4.78 -10.53
N HIS A 22 -6.65 4.25 -11.06
CA HIS A 22 -6.54 3.75 -12.44
C HIS A 22 -6.26 2.25 -12.51
N LEU A 23 -5.92 1.61 -11.40
CA LEU A 23 -5.66 0.17 -11.31
C LEU A 23 -6.91 -0.53 -10.77
N PRO A 24 -7.57 -1.40 -11.57
CA PRO A 24 -8.70 -2.20 -11.11
C PRO A 24 -8.34 -3.06 -9.90
N ASP A 25 -9.32 -3.29 -9.03
CA ASP A 25 -9.21 -4.16 -7.84
C ASP A 25 -8.01 -3.81 -6.93
N SER A 26 -7.59 -2.54 -6.98
CA SER A 26 -6.50 -2.04 -6.15
C SER A 26 -7.01 -1.46 -4.83
N HIS A 27 -6.16 -1.58 -3.81
CA HIS A 27 -6.36 -0.97 -2.50
C HIS A 27 -5.06 -0.28 -2.11
N LEU A 28 -5.12 0.98 -1.68
CA LEU A 28 -3.95 1.76 -1.26
C LEU A 28 -3.83 1.83 0.26
N GLU A 29 -2.76 1.25 0.78
CA GLU A 29 -2.33 1.33 2.18
C GLU A 29 -1.26 2.40 2.35
N VAL A 30 -1.56 3.43 3.15
CA VAL A 30 -0.60 4.50 3.46
C VAL A 30 0.00 4.30 4.86
N PHE A 31 1.31 4.41 4.95
CA PHE A 31 2.06 4.40 6.20
C PHE A 31 2.33 5.85 6.63
N ALA A 32 1.54 6.32 7.60
CA ALA A 32 1.62 7.67 8.12
C ALA A 32 3.02 7.99 8.68
N GLY A 33 3.54 9.17 8.35
CA GLY A 33 4.87 9.62 8.77
C GLY A 33 6.06 8.91 8.10
N VAL A 34 5.83 7.87 7.29
CA VAL A 34 6.90 7.00 6.76
C VAL A 34 7.38 7.46 5.39
N GLY A 35 8.69 7.37 5.16
CA GLY A 35 9.31 7.64 3.86
C GLY A 35 9.20 6.49 2.86
N HIS A 36 10.17 6.36 1.95
CA HIS A 36 10.08 5.47 0.79
C HIS A 36 9.97 3.96 1.09
N VAL A 37 10.42 3.51 2.27
CA VAL A 37 10.57 2.08 2.59
C VAL A 37 9.61 1.62 3.70
N PRO A 38 8.29 1.61 3.47
CA PRO A 38 7.30 1.30 4.51
C PRO A 38 7.43 -0.11 5.11
N PHE A 39 7.89 -1.08 4.32
CA PHE A 39 8.16 -2.45 4.77
C PHE A 39 9.34 -2.56 5.75
N LEU A 40 10.27 -1.60 5.76
CA LEU A 40 11.35 -1.54 6.76
C LEU A 40 10.94 -0.74 8.00
N ALA A 41 10.10 0.29 7.82
CA ALA A 41 9.67 1.15 8.92
C ALA A 41 8.74 0.43 9.90
N ASN A 42 7.86 -0.44 9.41
CA ASN A 42 7.01 -1.30 10.25
C ASN A 42 6.78 -2.65 9.56
N PRO A 43 7.76 -3.59 9.67
CA PRO A 43 7.71 -4.89 9.01
C PRO A 43 6.50 -5.72 9.44
N ASP A 44 6.12 -5.68 10.72
CA ASP A 44 4.99 -6.45 11.25
C ASP A 44 3.66 -6.02 10.62
N ARG A 45 3.41 -4.71 10.49
CA ARG A 45 2.23 -4.21 9.80
C ARG A 45 2.26 -4.60 8.32
N PHE A 46 3.42 -4.46 7.67
CA PHE A 46 3.57 -4.79 6.27
C PHE A 46 3.28 -6.27 5.99
N VAL A 47 3.83 -7.18 6.79
CA VAL A 47 3.60 -8.63 6.64
C VAL A 47 2.13 -8.98 6.85
N ARG A 48 1.47 -8.40 7.86
CA ARG A 48 0.02 -8.63 8.06
C ARG A 48 -0.80 -8.19 6.86
N LEU A 49 -0.55 -6.98 6.33
CA LEU A 49 -1.24 -6.49 5.13
C LEU A 49 -1.02 -7.40 3.91
N LEU A 50 0.20 -7.92 3.75
CA LEU A 50 0.52 -8.85 2.67
C LEU A 50 -0.21 -10.18 2.84
N ASP A 51 -0.21 -10.73 4.05
CA ASP A 51 -0.88 -11.99 4.37
C ASP A 51 -2.40 -11.89 4.16
N ASP A 52 -3.02 -10.82 4.66
CA ASP A 52 -4.45 -10.53 4.46
C ASP A 52 -4.78 -10.41 2.97
N PHE A 53 -3.95 -9.72 2.18
CA PHE A 53 -4.16 -9.57 0.74
C PHE A 53 -4.03 -10.89 -0.01
N CYS A 54 -3.04 -11.73 0.34
CA CYS A 54 -2.80 -13.01 -0.33
C CYS A 54 -3.86 -14.07 -0.01
N HIS A 55 -4.48 -14.00 1.17
CA HIS A 55 -5.48 -14.98 1.62
C HIS A 55 -6.92 -14.46 1.54
N ALA A 56 -7.12 -13.22 1.08
CA ALA A 56 -8.45 -12.70 0.79
C ALA A 56 -9.12 -13.52 -0.33
N SER A 57 -10.32 -14.04 -0.06
CA SER A 57 -11.18 -14.55 -1.12
C SER A 57 -11.63 -13.38 -2.02
N PRO A 58 -11.57 -13.51 -3.35
CA PRO A 58 -12.08 -12.47 -4.24
C PRO A 58 -13.57 -12.24 -3.95
N ALA A 59 -13.99 -10.97 -3.91
CA ALA A 59 -15.40 -10.64 -3.79
C ALA A 59 -16.16 -11.19 -5.02
N PRO A 60 -17.38 -11.72 -4.86
CA PRO A 60 -18.19 -12.13 -6.01
C PRO A 60 -18.45 -10.92 -6.93
N ALA A 61 -18.36 -11.17 -8.23
CA ALA A 61 -18.52 -10.18 -9.30
C ALA A 61 -19.93 -9.55 -9.36
#